data_AF-A0AAP2RE98-F1
#
_entry.id   AF-A0AAP2RE98-F1
#
_cell.length_a   1.000
_cell.length_b   1.000
_cell.length_c   1.000
_cell.angle_alpha   90.00
_cell.angle_beta   90.00
_cell.angle_gamma   90.00
#
_symmetry.space_group_name_H-M   'P 1'
#
loop_
_entity.id
_entity.type
_entity.pdbx_description
1 polymer ?
#
loop_
_entity_poly.entity_id
_entity_poly.type
_entity_poly.pdbx_seq_one_letter_code
_entity_poly.pdbx_strand_id
1 'polypeptide(L)'
;MVEVLADVGGSPGKDCKGFCKYCYFRNVKEVPPFGCKYCFPFQKGCDYCTRGVREQYSGFKPLEMVMAEITNSIMFTPNIEKITISGGGDVSCYPQLKELVSYLSQFGIPIHLGYTSGKGFDGPEDADFFIEHNVTEVTFTVFSADPKKRKEYMNDKHPEESLEALKKFCKHCKVYAASVLVPGVNDGDDLINTCDTLKKWGVKGVLLMRFANSEEQGLILQNGPIIKGVVPHTVEQFESIVKDIASKYSFRVAGTPLGDPKFGSPFAIRNDPKKLLKLPKVTKEATIISGSIAGPLIADIFAKLGSSVNVVPVKKEIACLMTISDLRGINLKEVKETVILPGRAFLFDKEAEEILCSDGVDRLVRRGPDRLTADGEMTIGMKKSDVIKFEVEAFTELIELINAIGLPPKD
;
A
#
# COMPACT_ATOMS: atom_id res chain seq x y z
N MET A 1 18.64 -0.61 5.80
CA MET A 1 17.97 0.59 6.27
C MET A 1 17.14 0.20 7.47
N VAL A 2 17.62 0.57 8.66
CA VAL A 2 16.89 0.37 9.91
C VAL A 2 16.16 1.68 10.20
N GLU A 3 14.83 1.62 10.18
CA GLU A 3 13.93 2.75 10.39
C GLU A 3 13.12 2.53 11.66
N VAL A 4 12.89 3.59 12.42
CA VAL A 4 11.99 3.55 13.57
C VAL A 4 10.78 4.45 13.30
N LEU A 5 9.60 3.93 13.59
CA LEU A 5 8.33 4.61 13.38
C LEU A 5 7.90 5.35 14.65
N ALA A 6 7.72 6.66 14.54
CA ALA A 6 6.97 7.47 15.49
C ALA A 6 5.51 7.53 15.03
N ASP A 7 4.70 6.59 15.52
CA ASP A 7 3.27 6.50 15.20
C ASP A 7 2.46 7.51 16.02
N VAL A 8 2.02 8.59 15.38
CA VAL A 8 1.22 9.65 16.01
C VAL A 8 -0.28 9.30 16.08
N GLY A 9 -0.70 8.16 15.54
CA GLY A 9 -2.11 7.78 15.45
C GLY A 9 -2.89 8.67 14.47
N GLY A 10 -4.09 9.09 14.87
CA GLY A 10 -4.99 9.88 14.02
C GLY A 10 -5.96 9.03 13.22
N SER A 11 -7.12 9.62 12.90
CA SER A 11 -8.21 9.00 12.16
C SER A 11 -8.44 9.74 10.84
N PRO A 12 -8.54 9.02 9.72
CA PRO A 12 -8.82 9.60 8.42
C PRO A 12 -10.02 10.55 8.43
N GLY A 13 -9.87 11.69 7.76
CA GLY A 13 -10.88 12.74 7.64
C GLY A 13 -11.03 13.62 8.87
N LYS A 14 -11.11 13.05 10.09
CA LYS A 14 -11.17 13.82 11.34
C LYS A 14 -9.85 14.55 11.58
N ASP A 15 -8.76 13.80 11.56
CA ASP A 15 -7.40 14.25 11.83
C ASP A 15 -6.65 14.63 10.53
N CYS A 16 -7.40 15.04 9.50
CA CYS A 16 -6.88 15.47 8.20
C CYS A 16 -7.42 16.86 7.77
N LYS A 17 -8.03 17.61 8.71
CA LYS A 17 -8.82 18.84 8.43
C LYS A 17 -9.93 18.62 7.38
N GLY A 18 -10.52 17.42 7.34
CA GLY A 18 -11.61 17.03 6.45
C GLY A 18 -11.22 16.01 5.38
N PHE A 19 -12.22 15.27 4.89
CA PHE A 19 -12.05 14.26 3.85
C PHE A 19 -11.76 14.89 2.48
N CYS A 20 -10.79 14.32 1.76
CA CYS A 20 -10.72 14.50 0.30
C CYS A 20 -11.97 13.89 -0.35
N LYS A 21 -12.43 14.46 -1.47
CA LYS A 21 -13.56 13.94 -2.25
C LYS A 21 -13.37 12.48 -2.66
N TYR A 22 -12.12 12.07 -2.91
CA TYR A 22 -11.70 10.73 -3.32
C TYR A 22 -11.22 9.83 -2.16
N CYS A 23 -11.38 10.26 -0.89
CA CYS A 23 -10.90 9.47 0.24
C CYS A 23 -11.66 8.15 0.41
N TYR A 24 -10.93 7.05 0.46
CA TYR A 24 -11.47 5.70 0.62
C TYR A 24 -12.03 5.40 2.02
N PHE A 25 -11.81 6.28 3.00
CA PHE A 25 -12.47 6.20 4.31
C PHE A 25 -13.71 7.09 4.43
N ARG A 26 -14.02 7.86 3.38
CA ARG A 26 -15.25 8.62 3.33
C ARG A 26 -16.43 7.65 3.24
N ASN A 27 -17.50 7.94 3.99
CA ASN A 27 -18.74 7.15 4.02
C ASN A 27 -18.58 5.69 4.49
N VAL A 28 -17.52 5.37 5.23
CA VAL A 28 -17.36 4.04 5.86
C VAL A 28 -18.55 3.73 6.74
N LYS A 29 -19.13 2.55 6.53
CA LYS A 29 -20.26 2.05 7.30
C LYS A 29 -19.79 1.11 8.40
N GLU A 30 -20.68 0.85 9.36
CA GLU A 30 -20.51 -0.30 10.23
C GLU A 30 -20.72 -1.58 9.41
N VAL A 31 -19.66 -2.36 9.28
CA VAL A 31 -19.67 -3.68 8.64
C VAL A 31 -19.50 -4.77 9.70
N PRO A 32 -19.95 -6.00 9.47
CA PRO A 32 -19.56 -7.10 10.35
C PRO A 32 -18.05 -7.35 10.25
N PRO A 33 -17.41 -7.97 11.26
CA PRO A 33 -16.02 -8.36 11.15
C PRO A 33 -15.80 -9.28 9.95
N PHE A 34 -14.77 -9.01 9.15
CA PHE A 34 -14.48 -9.82 7.96
C PHE A 34 -13.86 -11.17 8.28
N GLY A 35 -13.11 -11.25 9.39
CA GLY A 35 -12.12 -12.30 9.62
C GLY A 35 -10.75 -11.90 9.10
N CYS A 36 -9.69 -12.43 9.71
CA CYS A 36 -8.31 -12.36 9.23
C CYS A 36 -7.46 -13.41 9.93
N LYS A 37 -6.17 -13.47 9.58
CA LYS A 37 -5.18 -14.36 10.21
C LYS A 37 -4.98 -14.18 11.72
N TYR A 38 -5.44 -13.07 12.30
CA TYR A 38 -5.33 -12.79 13.73
C TYR A 38 -6.60 -13.14 14.51
N CYS A 39 -7.64 -13.64 13.85
CA CYS A 39 -8.83 -14.13 14.53
C CYS A 39 -8.52 -15.45 15.25
N PHE A 40 -9.20 -15.72 16.38
CA PHE A 40 -9.12 -17.02 17.01
C PHE A 40 -9.80 -18.09 16.13
N PRO A 41 -9.33 -19.34 16.12
CA PRO A 41 -9.87 -20.39 15.24
C PRO A 41 -11.40 -20.60 15.32
N PHE A 42 -12.01 -20.32 16.47
CA PHE A 42 -13.44 -20.47 16.74
C PHE A 42 -14.19 -19.15 16.88
N GLN A 43 -13.52 -18.00 16.72
CA GLN A 43 -14.14 -16.68 16.88
C GLN A 43 -13.66 -15.71 15.81
N LYS A 44 -14.60 -15.36 14.94
CA LYS A 44 -14.43 -14.32 13.94
C LYS A 44 -14.53 -12.94 14.58
N GLY A 45 -13.56 -12.08 14.28
CA GLY A 45 -13.54 -10.69 14.74
C GLY A 45 -12.49 -10.46 15.82
N CYS A 46 -11.26 -10.17 15.38
CA CYS A 46 -10.23 -9.56 16.22
C CYS A 46 -10.25 -8.04 16.08
N ASP A 47 -9.40 -7.36 16.85
CA ASP A 47 -9.26 -5.90 16.77
C ASP A 47 -8.93 -5.40 15.36
N TYR A 48 -8.02 -6.09 14.67
CA TYR A 48 -7.56 -5.71 13.34
C TYR A 48 -8.68 -5.72 12.28
N CYS A 49 -9.40 -6.83 12.12
CA CYS A 49 -10.44 -6.94 11.09
C CYS A 49 -11.78 -6.27 11.47
N THR A 50 -11.90 -5.75 12.69
CA THR A 50 -13.10 -5.08 13.18
C THR A 50 -12.92 -3.57 13.21
N ARG A 51 -11.85 -3.09 13.84
CA ARG A 51 -11.55 -1.66 14.03
C ARG A 51 -10.37 -1.21 13.19
N GLY A 52 -9.25 -1.95 13.21
CA GLY A 52 -8.00 -1.55 12.55
C GLY A 52 -8.16 -1.30 11.05
N VAL A 53 -8.86 -2.17 10.33
CA VAL A 53 -9.12 -2.03 8.89
C VAL A 53 -9.91 -0.76 8.51
N ARG A 54 -10.65 -0.17 9.46
CA ARG A 54 -11.41 1.07 9.26
C ARG A 54 -10.62 2.31 9.67
N GLU A 55 -9.42 2.13 10.17
CA GLU A 55 -8.62 3.17 10.83
C GLU A 55 -9.46 3.94 11.87
N GLN A 56 -10.32 3.21 12.60
CA GLN A 56 -11.13 3.75 13.68
C GLN A 56 -10.28 3.89 14.95
N TYR A 57 -9.38 4.86 14.92
CA TYR A 57 -8.58 5.25 16.07
C TYR A 57 -9.31 6.28 16.93
N SER A 58 -8.84 6.50 18.15
CA SER A 58 -9.38 7.52 19.07
C SER A 58 -9.02 8.95 18.66
N GLY A 59 -8.13 9.11 17.69
CA GLY A 59 -7.53 10.39 17.29
C GLY A 59 -6.01 10.33 17.33
N PHE A 60 -5.36 11.48 17.25
CA PHE A 60 -3.92 11.57 17.50
C PHE A 60 -3.57 11.15 18.93
N LYS A 61 -2.44 10.47 19.08
CA LYS A 61 -1.87 10.14 20.40
C LYS A 61 -1.32 11.40 21.06
N PRO A 62 -1.36 11.50 22.41
CA PRO A 62 -0.66 12.57 23.13
C PRO A 62 0.85 12.53 22.87
N LEU A 63 1.50 13.70 22.83
CA LEU A 63 2.94 13.84 22.59
C LEU A 63 3.79 12.98 23.53
N GLU A 64 3.47 12.95 24.82
CA GLU A 64 4.22 12.22 25.83
C GLU A 64 4.21 10.72 25.56
N MET A 65 3.09 10.20 25.04
CA MET A 65 2.96 8.79 24.66
C MET A 65 3.82 8.48 23.44
N VAL A 66 3.75 9.32 22.40
CA VAL A 66 4.59 9.15 21.19
C VAL A 66 6.07 9.22 21.56
N MET A 67 6.47 10.18 22.40
CA MET A 67 7.84 10.33 22.89
C MET A 67 8.29 9.11 23.68
N ALA A 68 7.48 8.57 24.60
CA ALA A 68 7.84 7.37 25.35
C ALA A 68 8.03 6.14 24.43
N GLU A 69 7.11 5.94 23.46
CA GLU A 69 7.17 4.83 22.50
C GLU A 69 8.41 4.92 21.60
N ILE A 70 8.73 6.10 21.08
CA ILE A 70 9.86 6.29 20.18
C ILE A 70 11.20 6.22 20.92
N THR A 71 11.33 6.79 22.12
CA THR A 71 12.56 6.67 22.93
C THR A 71 12.85 5.22 23.24
N ASN A 72 11.83 4.44 23.62
CA ASN A 72 11.97 3.02 23.86
C ASN A 72 12.46 2.29 22.59
N SER A 73 11.82 2.57 21.45
CA SER A 73 12.20 1.98 20.17
C SER A 73 13.62 2.34 19.75
N ILE A 74 14.05 3.59 19.99
CA ILE A 74 15.41 4.06 19.71
C ILE A 74 16.44 3.32 20.58
N MET A 75 16.17 3.14 21.88
CA MET A 75 17.10 2.48 22.80
C MET A 75 17.37 1.02 22.44
N PHE A 76 16.36 0.31 21.92
CA PHE A 76 16.46 -1.12 21.60
C PHE A 76 16.79 -1.41 20.14
N THR A 77 16.90 -0.39 19.29
CA THR A 77 17.20 -0.56 17.87
C THR A 77 18.61 -0.06 17.55
N PRO A 78 19.57 -0.94 17.25
CA PRO A 78 20.92 -0.51 16.88
C PRO A 78 20.94 0.06 15.45
N ASN A 79 21.85 1.03 15.21
CA ASN A 79 22.16 1.58 13.88
C ASN A 79 20.96 2.17 13.12
N ILE A 80 20.13 2.96 13.80
CA ILE A 80 18.98 3.63 13.20
C ILE A 80 19.46 4.63 12.16
N GLU A 81 18.94 4.51 10.93
CA GLU A 81 19.26 5.38 9.81
C GLU A 81 18.24 6.51 9.65
N LYS A 82 17.00 6.32 10.12
CA LYS A 82 15.88 7.24 9.90
C LYS A 82 14.79 7.09 10.96
N ILE A 83 14.18 8.20 11.37
CA ILE A 83 12.94 8.22 12.14
C ILE A 83 11.81 8.68 11.22
N THR A 84 10.77 7.89 11.06
CA THR A 84 9.59 8.27 10.29
C THR A 84 8.45 8.62 11.22
N ILE A 85 7.91 9.83 11.08
CA ILE A 85 6.67 10.25 11.74
C ILE A 85 5.51 9.90 10.80
N SER A 86 4.61 9.02 11.22
CA SER A 86 3.44 8.62 10.43
C SER A 86 2.25 8.30 11.33
N GLY A 87 1.08 8.12 10.75
CA GLY A 87 -0.15 7.79 11.46
C GLY A 87 -1.31 7.54 10.49
N GLY A 88 -2.50 7.25 11.01
CA GLY A 88 -3.73 7.17 10.21
C GLY A 88 -4.29 8.54 9.82
N GLY A 89 -3.89 9.60 10.53
CA GLY A 89 -4.16 10.99 10.17
C GLY A 89 -3.13 11.59 9.21
N ASP A 90 -3.39 12.82 8.77
CA ASP A 90 -2.37 13.60 8.05
C ASP A 90 -1.37 14.14 9.07
N VAL A 91 -0.08 13.80 8.99
CA VAL A 91 0.88 14.23 10.01
C VAL A 91 0.98 15.75 10.12
N SER A 92 0.76 16.51 9.05
CA SER A 92 0.74 17.98 9.15
C SER A 92 -0.36 18.50 10.06
N CYS A 93 -1.43 17.71 10.27
CA CYS A 93 -2.54 18.07 11.15
C CYS A 93 -2.31 17.66 12.61
N TYR A 94 -1.20 16.98 12.92
CA TYR A 94 -0.87 16.62 14.30
C TYR A 94 -0.57 17.89 15.12
N PRO A 95 -1.35 18.21 16.18
CA PRO A 95 -1.25 19.51 16.85
C PRO A 95 0.12 19.81 17.45
N GLN A 96 0.85 18.76 17.87
CA GLN A 96 2.15 18.88 18.53
C GLN A 96 3.30 18.43 17.60
N LEU A 97 3.13 18.56 16.28
CA LEU A 97 4.13 18.11 15.31
C LEU A 97 5.46 18.86 15.46
N LYS A 98 5.42 20.18 15.68
CA LYS A 98 6.65 21.00 15.81
C LYS A 98 7.44 20.60 17.04
N GLU A 99 6.76 20.39 18.16
CA GLU A 99 7.34 19.92 19.42
C GLU A 99 7.93 18.52 19.26
N LEU A 100 7.21 17.60 18.61
CA LEU A 100 7.71 16.26 18.34
C LEU A 100 8.96 16.29 17.46
N VAL A 101 8.95 17.07 16.36
CA VAL A 101 10.12 17.18 15.48
C VAL A 101 11.31 17.81 16.21
N SER A 102 11.09 18.86 17.01
CA SER A 102 12.14 19.50 17.81
C SER A 102 12.73 18.56 18.87
N TYR A 103 11.91 17.69 19.46
CA TYR A 103 12.40 16.64 20.35
C TYR A 103 13.24 15.61 19.59
N LEU A 104 12.72 15.08 18.48
CA LEU A 104 13.38 14.05 17.69
C LEU A 104 14.68 14.53 17.04
N SER A 105 14.77 15.82 16.69
CA SER A 105 15.97 16.39 16.07
C SER A 105 17.19 16.36 17.02
N GLN A 106 16.96 16.31 18.34
CA GLN A 106 18.03 16.23 19.35
C GLN A 106 18.84 14.93 19.28
N PHE A 107 18.25 13.86 18.72
CA PHE A 107 18.97 12.60 18.51
C PHE A 107 19.95 12.66 17.32
N GLY A 108 19.90 13.71 16.49
CA GLY A 108 20.74 13.84 15.30
C GLY A 108 20.42 12.83 14.19
N ILE A 109 19.35 12.04 14.33
CA ILE A 109 18.90 11.06 13.35
C ILE A 109 18.00 11.76 12.32
N PRO A 110 18.19 11.54 11.00
CA PRO A 110 17.34 12.13 9.98
C PRO A 110 15.86 11.79 10.16
N ILE A 111 15.00 12.79 10.00
CA ILE A 111 13.55 12.66 10.14
C ILE A 111 12.88 12.60 8.78
N HIS A 112 11.88 11.72 8.67
CA HIS A 112 10.98 11.58 7.53
C HIS A 112 9.54 11.88 7.97
N LEU A 113 8.87 12.78 7.24
CA LEU A 113 7.41 12.94 7.36
C LEU A 113 6.73 11.93 6.43
N GLY A 114 6.20 10.85 7.03
CA GLY A 114 5.76 9.63 6.33
C GLY A 114 4.49 9.77 5.50
N TYR A 115 3.59 10.70 5.86
CA TYR A 115 2.43 11.04 5.05
C TYR A 115 1.89 12.42 5.43
N THR A 116 2.06 13.41 4.56
CA THR A 116 1.45 14.73 4.70
C THR A 116 0.72 15.15 3.43
N SER A 117 -0.40 15.88 3.55
CA SER A 117 -1.00 16.60 2.42
C SER A 117 -0.74 18.11 2.47
N GLY A 118 -0.15 18.60 3.56
CA GLY A 118 0.17 20.01 3.79
C GLY A 118 -1.00 20.87 4.27
N LYS A 119 -2.23 20.33 4.34
CA LYS A 119 -3.41 21.06 4.86
C LYS A 119 -3.23 21.54 6.29
N GLY A 120 -2.44 20.80 7.05
CA GLY A 120 -2.19 21.05 8.46
C GLY A 120 -1.30 22.25 8.72
N PHE A 121 -0.44 22.62 7.76
CA PHE A 121 0.46 23.75 7.88
C PHE A 121 -0.30 25.08 7.90
N ASP A 122 0.14 25.99 8.77
CA ASP A 122 -0.45 27.31 8.93
C ASP A 122 0.17 28.33 7.97
N GLY A 123 1.34 28.00 7.40
CA GLY A 123 2.02 28.79 6.40
C GLY A 123 3.23 28.08 5.81
N PRO A 124 3.93 28.73 4.85
CA PRO A 124 5.07 28.13 4.17
C PRO A 124 6.32 28.13 5.06
N GLU A 125 6.32 28.92 6.14
CA GLU A 125 7.37 28.98 7.17
C GLU A 125 7.44 27.68 7.99
N ASP A 126 6.34 26.93 8.09
CA ASP A 126 6.34 25.62 8.74
C ASP A 126 7.33 24.68 8.08
N ALA A 127 7.43 24.70 6.75
CA ALA A 127 8.41 23.89 6.03
C ALA A 127 9.85 24.27 6.41
N ASP A 128 10.15 25.56 6.56
CA ASP A 128 11.48 26.02 6.97
C ASP A 128 11.83 25.49 8.37
N PHE A 129 10.89 25.60 9.31
CA PHE A 129 11.05 25.03 10.65
C PHE A 129 11.41 23.55 10.59
N PHE A 130 10.65 22.75 9.84
CA PHE A 130 10.90 21.30 9.75
C PHE A 130 12.25 20.99 9.10
N ILE A 131 12.63 21.71 8.05
CA ILE A 131 13.93 21.57 7.37
C ILE A 131 15.08 21.88 8.35
N GLU A 132 14.97 22.96 9.11
CA GLU A 132 15.97 23.36 10.12
C GLU A 132 16.08 22.35 11.27
N HIS A 133 15.02 21.57 11.52
CA HIS A 133 14.97 20.54 12.56
C HIS A 133 15.16 19.12 11.99
N ASN A 134 16.04 18.98 11.00
CA ASN A 134 16.54 17.69 10.49
C ASN A 134 15.48 16.82 9.78
N VAL A 135 14.38 17.42 9.29
CA VAL A 135 13.52 16.73 8.31
C VAL A 135 14.22 16.72 6.97
N THR A 136 14.58 15.52 6.51
CA THR A 136 15.36 15.30 5.28
C THR A 136 14.59 14.59 4.18
N GLU A 137 13.45 14.00 4.51
CA GLU A 137 12.60 13.25 3.59
C GLU A 137 11.12 13.56 3.88
N VAL A 138 10.31 13.67 2.83
CA VAL A 138 8.87 13.96 2.97
C VAL A 138 8.08 13.17 1.92
N THR A 139 7.09 12.41 2.37
CA THR A 139 6.07 11.83 1.50
C THR A 139 4.86 12.76 1.49
N PHE A 140 4.59 13.37 0.33
CA PHE A 140 3.63 14.47 0.19
C PHE A 140 2.51 14.11 -0.79
N THR A 141 1.24 14.23 -0.38
CA THR A 141 0.09 14.03 -1.27
C THR A 141 -0.13 15.25 -2.16
N VAL A 142 0.05 15.05 -3.47
CA VAL A 142 -0.09 16.08 -4.51
C VAL A 142 -1.16 15.63 -5.51
N PHE A 143 -2.43 15.89 -5.18
CA PHE A 143 -3.53 15.58 -6.11
C PHE A 143 -3.39 16.34 -7.43
N SER A 144 -3.04 17.62 -7.35
CA SER A 144 -2.75 18.50 -8.48
C SER A 144 -1.86 19.65 -8.01
N ALA A 145 -1.07 20.21 -8.93
CA ALA A 145 -0.36 21.47 -8.72
C ALA A 145 -1.27 22.71 -8.92
N ASP A 146 -2.53 22.54 -9.33
CA ASP A 146 -3.53 23.60 -9.37
C ASP A 146 -4.16 23.82 -7.99
N PRO A 147 -3.98 25.00 -7.36
CA PRO A 147 -4.59 25.31 -6.06
C PRO A 147 -6.11 25.14 -6.05
N LYS A 148 -6.80 25.43 -7.17
CA LYS A 148 -8.25 25.30 -7.26
C LYS A 148 -8.70 23.84 -7.13
N LYS A 149 -8.00 22.93 -7.80
CA LYS A 149 -8.28 21.49 -7.70
C LYS A 149 -7.97 20.95 -6.31
N ARG A 150 -6.90 21.43 -5.66
CA ARG A 150 -6.62 21.08 -4.26
C ARG A 150 -7.73 21.54 -3.34
N LYS A 151 -8.17 22.80 -3.45
CA LYS A 151 -9.30 23.33 -2.67
C LYS A 151 -10.55 22.48 -2.85
N GLU A 152 -10.88 22.15 -4.09
CA GLU A 152 -12.10 21.42 -4.41
C GLU A 152 -12.03 19.93 -4.00
N TYR A 153 -10.98 19.21 -4.38
CA TYR A 153 -10.91 17.75 -4.25
C TYR A 153 -10.25 17.30 -2.97
N MET A 154 -9.32 18.09 -2.42
CA MET A 154 -8.69 17.77 -1.15
C MET A 154 -9.39 18.46 0.03
N ASN A 155 -10.30 19.41 -0.22
CA ASN A 155 -10.84 20.31 0.82
C ASN A 155 -9.71 21.05 1.55
N ASP A 156 -8.67 21.42 0.80
CA ASP A 156 -7.55 22.18 1.29
C ASP A 156 -7.98 23.64 1.48
N LYS A 157 -7.90 24.15 2.72
CA LYS A 157 -8.33 25.51 3.06
C LYS A 157 -7.33 26.56 2.58
N HIS A 158 -6.06 26.18 2.46
CA HIS A 158 -4.94 27.07 2.14
C HIS A 158 -4.01 26.42 1.09
N PRO A 159 -4.53 26.09 -0.10
CA PRO A 159 -3.80 25.27 -1.07
C PRO A 159 -2.54 25.94 -1.61
N GLU A 160 -2.51 27.28 -1.70
CA GLU A 160 -1.32 28.03 -2.07
C GLU A 160 -0.18 27.82 -1.06
N GLU A 161 -0.50 27.87 0.24
CA GLU A 161 0.48 27.68 1.32
C GLU A 161 0.99 26.25 1.37
N SER A 162 0.10 25.26 1.20
CA SER A 162 0.50 23.85 1.12
C SER A 162 1.44 23.59 -0.07
N LEU A 163 1.21 24.24 -1.22
CA LEU A 163 2.06 24.11 -2.40
C LEU A 163 3.40 24.83 -2.25
N GLU A 164 3.44 26.00 -1.61
CA GLU A 164 4.70 26.69 -1.32
C GLU A 164 5.54 25.92 -0.27
N ALA A 165 4.91 25.32 0.74
CA ALA A 165 5.57 24.39 1.66
C ALA A 165 6.18 23.19 0.92
N LEU A 166 5.41 22.54 0.04
CA LEU A 166 5.89 21.45 -0.81
C LEU A 166 7.10 21.87 -1.66
N LYS A 167 7.04 23.03 -2.30
CA LYS A 167 8.14 23.57 -3.11
C LYS A 167 9.40 23.80 -2.30
N LYS A 168 9.29 24.28 -1.05
CA LYS A 168 10.43 24.39 -0.12
C LYS A 168 10.99 23.01 0.22
N PHE A 169 10.15 22.05 0.59
CA PHE A 169 10.59 20.68 0.82
C PHE A 169 11.29 20.08 -0.40
N CYS A 170 10.79 20.27 -1.63
CA CYS A 170 11.46 19.72 -2.81
C CYS A 170 12.88 20.28 -3.04
N LYS A 171 13.14 21.52 -2.61
CA LYS A 171 14.46 22.15 -2.72
C LYS A 171 15.45 21.62 -1.69
N HIS A 172 14.99 21.27 -0.49
CA HIS A 172 15.86 20.99 0.66
C HIS A 172 15.82 19.53 1.16
N CYS A 173 14.76 18.79 0.81
CA CYS A 173 14.50 17.42 1.25
C CYS A 173 14.36 16.46 0.07
N LYS A 174 14.42 15.17 0.35
CA LYS A 174 13.98 14.12 -0.58
C LYS A 174 12.46 14.03 -0.55
N VAL A 175 11.80 14.61 -1.55
CA VAL A 175 10.34 14.55 -1.64
C VAL A 175 9.90 13.41 -2.56
N TYR A 176 9.01 12.58 -2.04
CA TYR A 176 8.23 11.60 -2.81
C TYR A 176 6.77 12.08 -2.85
N ALA A 177 6.32 12.52 -4.02
CA ALA A 177 4.94 12.95 -4.21
C ALA A 177 4.03 11.74 -4.43
N ALA A 178 2.81 11.78 -3.91
CA ALA A 178 1.81 10.74 -4.06
C ALA A 178 0.52 11.34 -4.65
N SER A 179 -0.05 10.76 -5.70
CA SER A 179 -1.26 11.28 -6.34
C SER A 179 -2.26 10.17 -6.67
N VAL A 180 -3.48 10.29 -6.14
CA VAL A 180 -4.61 9.45 -6.55
C VAL A 180 -5.16 10.00 -7.87
N LEU A 181 -5.18 9.18 -8.92
CA LEU A 181 -5.67 9.59 -10.23
C LEU A 181 -7.17 9.33 -10.35
N VAL A 182 -7.93 10.41 -10.44
CA VAL A 182 -9.37 10.42 -10.71
C VAL A 182 -9.57 10.76 -12.18
N PRO A 183 -10.15 9.84 -12.98
CA PRO A 183 -10.38 10.05 -14.41
C PRO A 183 -11.17 11.33 -14.72
N GLY A 184 -10.67 12.11 -15.68
CA GLY A 184 -11.29 13.36 -16.12
C GLY A 184 -11.10 14.55 -15.16
N VAL A 185 -10.30 14.39 -14.11
CA VAL A 185 -10.09 15.42 -13.08
C VAL A 185 -8.63 15.84 -13.00
N ASN A 186 -7.76 14.90 -12.62
CA ASN A 186 -6.32 15.14 -12.42
C ASN A 186 -5.44 14.15 -13.18
N ASP A 187 -6.00 13.44 -14.17
CA ASP A 187 -5.26 12.71 -15.18
C ASP A 187 -5.02 13.60 -16.42
N GLY A 188 -4.45 13.03 -17.49
CA GLY A 188 -4.19 13.74 -18.74
C GLY A 188 -3.30 14.97 -18.56
N ASP A 189 -3.73 16.10 -19.13
CA ASP A 189 -2.96 17.35 -19.13
C ASP A 189 -2.68 17.90 -17.73
N ASP A 190 -3.58 17.69 -16.76
CA ASP A 190 -3.36 18.12 -15.39
C ASP A 190 -2.22 17.36 -14.72
N LEU A 191 -2.14 16.06 -14.98
CA LEU A 191 -1.06 15.22 -14.49
C LEU A 191 0.28 15.67 -15.09
N ILE A 192 0.31 15.97 -16.39
CA ILE A 192 1.51 16.51 -17.07
C ILE A 192 1.93 17.84 -16.44
N ASN A 193 1.01 18.78 -16.26
CA ASN A 193 1.29 20.08 -15.64
C ASN A 193 1.79 19.92 -14.18
N THR A 194 1.20 18.99 -13.44
CA THR A 194 1.62 18.66 -12.07
C THR A 194 3.04 18.07 -12.07
N CYS A 195 3.33 17.10 -12.93
CA CYS A 195 4.66 16.50 -13.07
C CYS A 195 5.72 17.52 -13.52
N ASP A 196 5.40 18.42 -14.45
CA ASP A 196 6.29 19.52 -14.86
C ASP A 196 6.63 20.45 -13.71
N THR A 197 5.63 20.77 -12.88
CA THR A 197 5.81 21.61 -11.70
C THR A 197 6.69 20.92 -10.66
N LEU A 198 6.40 19.65 -10.35
CA LEU A 198 7.19 18.85 -9.43
C LEU A 198 8.63 18.64 -9.92
N LYS A 199 8.84 18.46 -11.24
CA LYS A 199 10.17 18.41 -11.86
C LYS A 199 10.93 19.70 -11.59
N LYS A 200 10.31 20.86 -11.84
CA LYS A 200 10.91 22.18 -11.63
C LYS A 200 11.28 22.40 -10.16
N TRP A 201 10.50 21.87 -9.23
CA TRP A 201 10.76 22.00 -7.80
C TRP A 201 11.79 21.01 -7.26
N GLY A 202 12.09 19.93 -7.98
CA GLY A 202 13.17 19.00 -7.63
C GLY A 202 12.73 17.70 -6.95
N VAL A 203 11.47 17.27 -7.18
CA VAL A 203 10.94 16.01 -6.64
C VAL A 203 11.85 14.81 -6.94
N LYS A 204 11.93 13.83 -6.02
CA LYS A 204 12.71 12.60 -6.21
C LYS A 204 11.90 11.48 -6.84
N GLY A 205 10.61 11.41 -6.52
CA GLY A 205 9.71 10.49 -7.18
C GLY A 205 8.24 10.87 -7.07
N VAL A 206 7.44 10.28 -7.95
CA VAL A 206 5.99 10.40 -7.99
C VAL A 206 5.39 8.99 -7.95
N LEU A 207 4.61 8.72 -6.91
CA LEU A 207 3.73 7.58 -6.79
C LEU A 207 2.36 7.94 -7.34
N LEU A 208 1.91 7.21 -8.34
CA LEU A 208 0.55 7.28 -8.85
C LEU A 208 -0.28 6.17 -8.18
N MET A 209 -1.49 6.50 -7.75
CA MET A 209 -2.41 5.56 -7.12
C MET A 209 -3.68 5.49 -7.98
N ARG A 210 -4.09 4.28 -8.35
CA ARG A 210 -5.33 4.12 -9.11
C ARG A 210 -6.53 4.37 -8.19
N PHE A 211 -7.43 5.25 -8.59
CA PHE A 211 -8.66 5.48 -7.83
C PHE A 211 -9.53 4.21 -7.79
N ALA A 212 -10.11 3.93 -6.62
CA ALA A 212 -11.07 2.85 -6.42
C ALA A 212 -12.47 3.44 -6.18
N ASN A 213 -13.47 2.87 -6.85
CA ASN A 213 -14.86 3.33 -6.75
C ASN A 213 -15.87 2.19 -6.59
N SER A 214 -15.40 0.94 -6.47
CA SER A 214 -16.21 -0.27 -6.30
C SER A 214 -15.56 -1.27 -5.33
N GLU A 215 -16.33 -2.27 -4.92
CA GLU A 215 -15.87 -3.30 -3.99
C GLU A 215 -14.73 -4.13 -4.61
N GLU A 216 -14.81 -4.49 -5.89
CA GLU A 216 -13.80 -5.25 -6.63
C GLU A 216 -12.43 -4.56 -6.64
N GLN A 217 -12.43 -3.22 -6.56
CA GLN A 217 -11.24 -2.37 -6.55
C GLN A 217 -10.68 -2.13 -5.14
N GLY A 218 -11.27 -2.75 -4.11
CA GLY A 218 -10.77 -2.70 -2.74
C GLY A 218 -11.62 -1.89 -1.75
N LEU A 219 -12.76 -1.33 -2.15
CA LEU A 219 -13.69 -0.65 -1.23
C LEU A 219 -14.52 -1.65 -0.41
N ILE A 220 -13.86 -2.37 0.51
CA ILE A 220 -14.47 -3.44 1.30
C ILE A 220 -15.38 -2.95 2.43
N LEU A 221 -15.37 -1.65 2.74
CA LEU A 221 -16.09 -1.07 3.88
C LEU A 221 -17.49 -0.57 3.53
N GLN A 222 -18.11 -1.10 2.46
CA GLN A 222 -19.45 -0.74 1.97
C GLN A 222 -19.67 0.76 1.76
N ASN A 223 -18.60 1.43 1.35
CA ASN A 223 -18.52 2.89 1.25
C ASN A 223 -18.43 3.39 -0.20
N GLY A 224 -18.44 2.47 -1.16
CA GLY A 224 -18.53 2.77 -2.58
C GLY A 224 -19.96 3.08 -3.05
N PRO A 225 -20.12 3.78 -4.19
CA PRO A 225 -19.06 4.55 -4.86
C PRO A 225 -18.66 5.79 -4.04
N ILE A 226 -17.38 6.13 -4.06
CA ILE A 226 -16.81 7.33 -3.42
C ILE A 226 -17.20 8.58 -4.19
N ILE A 227 -17.09 8.54 -5.53
CA ILE A 227 -17.53 9.62 -6.42
C ILE A 227 -18.54 9.06 -7.41
N LYS A 228 -19.80 9.51 -7.32
CA LYS A 228 -20.88 9.06 -8.21
C LYS A 228 -20.56 9.44 -9.67
N GLY A 229 -20.83 8.51 -10.59
CA GLY A 229 -20.68 8.73 -12.03
C GLY A 229 -19.25 8.63 -12.56
N VAL A 230 -18.23 8.51 -11.70
CA VAL A 230 -16.84 8.31 -12.14
C VAL A 230 -16.57 6.81 -12.34
N VAL A 231 -16.11 6.45 -13.52
CA VAL A 231 -15.61 5.10 -13.82
C VAL A 231 -14.09 5.14 -13.73
N PRO A 232 -13.45 4.44 -12.76
CA PRO A 232 -12.00 4.42 -12.65
C PRO A 232 -11.31 3.86 -13.89
N HIS A 233 -10.03 4.23 -14.10
CA HIS A 233 -9.20 3.64 -15.15
C HIS A 233 -9.16 2.11 -15.01
N THR A 234 -9.13 1.38 -16.13
CA THR A 234 -8.80 -0.05 -16.11
C THR A 234 -7.35 -0.26 -15.65
N VAL A 235 -6.96 -1.51 -15.36
CA VAL A 235 -5.60 -1.81 -14.88
C VAL A 235 -4.60 -1.46 -15.98
N GLU A 236 -4.93 -1.77 -17.22
CA GLU A 236 -4.12 -1.53 -18.41
C GLU A 236 -4.00 -0.04 -18.72
N GLN A 237 -5.11 0.71 -18.62
CA GLN A 237 -5.10 2.16 -18.79
C GLN A 237 -4.21 2.83 -17.74
N PHE A 238 -4.35 2.45 -16.48
CA PHE A 238 -3.52 2.98 -15.40
C PHE A 238 -2.05 2.62 -15.58
N GLU A 239 -1.73 1.36 -15.91
CA GLU A 239 -0.35 0.94 -16.19
C GLU A 239 0.26 1.72 -17.36
N SER A 240 -0.52 2.00 -18.40
CA SER A 240 -0.10 2.83 -19.53
C SER A 240 0.22 4.26 -19.10
N ILE A 241 -0.62 4.87 -18.24
CA ILE A 241 -0.35 6.21 -17.69
C ILE A 241 0.96 6.21 -16.90
N VAL A 242 1.16 5.23 -16.02
CA VAL A 242 2.39 5.11 -15.22
C VAL A 242 3.63 4.99 -16.12
N LYS A 243 3.58 4.16 -17.17
CA LYS A 243 4.67 4.00 -18.14
C LYS A 243 4.94 5.26 -18.94
N ASP A 244 3.90 5.93 -19.41
CA ASP A 244 4.00 7.18 -20.17
C ASP A 244 4.70 8.27 -19.34
N ILE A 245 4.25 8.51 -18.11
CA ILE A 245 4.89 9.47 -17.20
C ILE A 245 6.33 9.05 -16.88
N ALA A 246 6.59 7.77 -16.58
CA ALA A 246 7.94 7.27 -16.35
C ALA A 246 8.90 7.48 -17.54
N SER A 247 8.37 7.49 -18.77
CA SER A 247 9.15 7.73 -19.99
C SER A 247 9.49 9.20 -20.23
N LYS A 248 8.64 10.12 -19.76
CA LYS A 248 8.75 11.57 -19.98
C LYS A 248 9.63 12.28 -18.95
N TYR A 249 9.77 11.71 -17.76
CA TYR A 249 10.41 12.34 -16.61
C TYR A 249 11.60 11.54 -16.09
N SER A 250 12.62 12.24 -15.59
CA SER A 250 13.84 11.63 -15.04
C SER A 250 13.72 11.25 -13.56
N PHE A 251 12.76 11.82 -12.83
CA PHE A 251 12.46 11.42 -11.47
C PHE A 251 11.84 10.02 -11.44
N ARG A 252 11.84 9.41 -10.26
CA ARG A 252 11.29 8.07 -10.10
C ARG A 252 9.77 8.08 -10.27
N VAL A 253 9.21 7.16 -11.06
CA VAL A 253 7.75 6.97 -11.14
C VAL A 253 7.40 5.54 -10.77
N ALA A 254 6.38 5.37 -9.93
CA ALA A 254 5.79 4.09 -9.57
C ALA A 254 4.26 4.22 -9.46
N GLY A 255 3.56 3.10 -9.57
CA GLY A 255 2.12 2.96 -9.60
C GLY A 255 1.66 1.90 -8.61
N THR A 256 0.50 2.11 -7.99
CA THR A 256 -0.16 1.13 -7.10
C THR A 256 -1.64 1.00 -7.46
N PRO A 257 -2.22 -0.22 -7.47
CA PRO A 257 -1.64 -1.50 -7.04
C PRO A 257 -0.66 -2.14 -8.03
N LEU A 258 -0.51 -1.59 -9.23
CA LEU A 258 0.37 -2.11 -10.27
C LEU A 258 1.22 -1.00 -10.90
N GLY A 259 2.50 -1.29 -11.14
CA GLY A 259 3.30 -0.60 -12.13
C GLY A 259 4.53 0.07 -11.57
N ASP A 260 5.66 -0.60 -11.63
CA ASP A 260 6.97 0.02 -11.46
C ASP A 260 7.80 -0.18 -12.73
N PRO A 261 7.79 0.79 -13.67
CA PRO A 261 8.46 0.60 -14.96
C PRO A 261 9.97 0.39 -14.86
N LYS A 262 10.64 0.98 -13.86
CA LYS A 262 12.10 0.87 -13.69
C LYS A 262 12.52 -0.51 -13.20
N PHE A 263 11.74 -1.11 -12.30
CA PHE A 263 12.09 -2.40 -11.70
C PHE A 263 11.38 -3.57 -12.38
N GLY A 264 10.27 -3.31 -13.07
CA GLY A 264 9.36 -4.33 -13.58
C GLY A 264 8.50 -4.94 -12.47
N SER A 265 8.29 -4.21 -11.37
CA SER A 265 7.48 -4.63 -10.22
C SER A 265 6.00 -4.27 -10.41
N PRO A 266 5.07 -4.91 -9.68
CA PRO A 266 5.28 -6.07 -8.80
C PRO A 266 5.77 -7.31 -9.56
N PHE A 267 6.35 -8.25 -8.82
CA PHE A 267 6.91 -9.51 -9.33
C PHE A 267 8.06 -9.31 -10.33
N ALA A 268 9.02 -8.46 -10.01
CA ALA A 268 10.18 -8.20 -10.87
C ALA A 268 11.01 -9.47 -11.17
N ILE A 269 11.00 -10.45 -10.25
CA ILE A 269 11.65 -11.76 -10.39
C ILE A 269 11.21 -12.53 -11.63
N ARG A 270 9.96 -12.32 -12.10
CA ARG A 270 9.44 -12.97 -13.32
C ARG A 270 10.26 -12.64 -14.58
N ASN A 271 11.00 -11.54 -14.53
CA ASN A 271 11.84 -11.04 -15.61
C ASN A 271 13.34 -11.34 -15.39
N ASP A 272 13.71 -12.10 -14.35
CA ASP A 272 15.09 -12.47 -14.03
C ASP A 272 15.26 -14.01 -13.99
N PRO A 273 15.56 -14.65 -15.14
CA PRO A 273 15.75 -16.11 -15.21
C PRO A 273 16.80 -16.64 -14.25
N LYS A 274 17.87 -15.88 -13.98
CA LYS A 274 18.94 -16.31 -13.07
C LYS A 274 18.46 -16.37 -11.62
N LYS A 275 17.52 -15.51 -11.24
CA LYS A 275 16.93 -15.50 -9.90
C LYS A 275 15.84 -16.56 -9.76
N LEU A 276 15.05 -16.80 -10.81
CA LEU A 276 14.09 -17.90 -10.83
C LEU A 276 14.77 -19.25 -10.60
N LEU A 277 15.94 -19.48 -11.20
CA LEU A 277 16.75 -20.70 -10.98
C LEU A 277 17.26 -20.89 -9.55
N LYS A 278 17.21 -19.85 -8.70
CA LYS A 278 17.59 -19.95 -7.29
C LYS A 278 16.43 -20.34 -6.39
N LEU A 279 15.20 -20.31 -6.88
CA LEU A 279 14.04 -20.76 -6.11
C LEU A 279 14.12 -22.28 -5.91
N PRO A 280 13.58 -22.80 -4.78
CA PRO A 280 13.50 -24.24 -4.58
C PRO A 280 12.72 -24.91 -5.71
N LYS A 281 13.06 -26.16 -6.02
CA LYS A 281 12.29 -26.96 -6.96
C LYS A 281 10.89 -27.19 -6.39
N VAL A 282 9.86 -26.95 -7.19
CA VAL A 282 8.49 -27.31 -6.82
C VAL A 282 8.29 -28.80 -7.07
N THR A 283 7.96 -29.56 -6.02
CA THR A 283 7.84 -31.03 -6.06
C THR A 283 6.41 -31.52 -5.78
N LYS A 284 5.52 -30.60 -5.42
CA LYS A 284 4.12 -30.87 -5.07
C LYS A 284 3.18 -29.94 -5.82
N GLU A 285 1.91 -30.32 -5.85
CA GLU A 285 0.84 -29.51 -6.40
C GLU A 285 -0.03 -28.87 -5.32
N ALA A 286 -0.53 -27.67 -5.63
CA ALA A 286 -1.49 -26.92 -4.85
C ALA A 286 -2.19 -25.90 -5.75
N THR A 287 -3.30 -25.36 -5.28
CA THR A 287 -3.95 -24.18 -5.86
C THR A 287 -3.64 -22.95 -5.02
N ILE A 288 -3.14 -21.89 -5.64
CA ILE A 288 -2.98 -20.58 -5.01
C ILE A 288 -4.21 -19.73 -5.36
N ILE A 289 -4.90 -19.22 -4.36
CA ILE A 289 -5.95 -18.22 -4.56
C ILE A 289 -5.31 -16.82 -4.52
N SER A 290 -5.66 -15.96 -5.46
CA SER A 290 -5.11 -14.60 -5.56
C SER A 290 -6.15 -13.59 -6.04
N GLY A 291 -5.79 -12.30 -6.02
CA GLY A 291 -6.57 -11.25 -6.67
C GLY A 291 -6.32 -11.22 -8.18
N SER A 292 -7.24 -10.60 -8.92
CA SER A 292 -7.21 -10.57 -10.39
C SER A 292 -5.97 -9.90 -11.00
N ILE A 293 -5.34 -8.95 -10.30
CA ILE A 293 -4.12 -8.29 -10.79
C ILE A 293 -2.88 -9.18 -10.60
N ALA A 294 -2.69 -9.73 -9.40
CA ALA A 294 -1.50 -10.51 -9.08
C ALA A 294 -1.56 -11.95 -9.61
N GLY A 295 -2.76 -12.52 -9.77
CA GLY A 295 -2.97 -13.91 -10.18
C GLY A 295 -2.20 -14.30 -11.44
N PRO A 296 -2.38 -13.60 -12.59
CA PRO A 296 -1.65 -13.90 -13.82
C PRO A 296 -0.13 -13.77 -13.69
N LEU A 297 0.36 -12.84 -12.86
CA LEU A 297 1.80 -12.62 -12.66
C LEU A 297 2.44 -13.75 -11.82
N ILE A 298 1.71 -14.26 -10.82
CA ILE A 298 2.13 -15.41 -10.02
C ILE A 298 2.08 -16.68 -10.89
N ALA A 299 1.05 -16.84 -11.71
CA ALA A 299 0.92 -17.98 -12.62
C ALA A 299 2.09 -18.07 -13.61
N ASP A 300 2.52 -16.95 -14.19
CA ASP A 300 3.70 -16.87 -15.07
C ASP A 300 4.99 -17.36 -14.37
N ILE A 301 5.17 -17.05 -13.09
CA ILE A 301 6.31 -17.53 -12.31
C ILE A 301 6.28 -19.06 -12.17
N PHE A 302 5.16 -19.65 -11.73
CA PHE A 302 5.06 -21.11 -11.57
C PHE A 302 5.12 -21.86 -12.91
N ALA A 303 4.60 -21.27 -13.99
CA ALA A 303 4.74 -21.80 -15.34
C ALA A 303 6.21 -21.85 -15.77
N LYS A 304 6.99 -20.79 -15.53
CA LYS A 304 8.44 -20.75 -15.80
C LYS A 304 9.25 -21.74 -14.95
N LEU A 305 8.75 -22.09 -13.76
CA LEU A 305 9.33 -23.14 -12.91
C LEU A 305 8.94 -24.57 -13.35
N GLY A 306 8.08 -24.72 -14.36
CA GLY A 306 7.58 -26.02 -14.83
C GLY A 306 6.75 -26.75 -13.78
N SER A 307 6.03 -26.01 -12.93
CA SER A 307 5.23 -26.54 -11.83
C SER A 307 3.80 -26.86 -12.25
N SER A 308 3.19 -27.85 -11.58
CA SER A 308 1.76 -28.15 -11.66
C SER A 308 0.90 -27.28 -10.71
N VAL A 309 1.50 -26.36 -9.95
CA VAL A 309 0.76 -25.41 -9.12
C VAL A 309 -0.06 -24.49 -10.02
N ASN A 310 -1.36 -24.42 -9.78
CA ASN A 310 -2.24 -23.51 -10.50
C ASN A 310 -2.62 -22.30 -9.63
N VAL A 311 -2.96 -21.18 -10.27
CA VAL A 311 -3.38 -19.95 -9.61
C VAL A 311 -4.78 -19.61 -10.07
N VAL A 312 -5.72 -19.48 -9.12
CA VAL A 312 -7.12 -19.14 -9.38
C VAL A 312 -7.39 -17.72 -8.88
N PRO A 313 -7.53 -16.73 -9.78
CA PRO A 313 -7.85 -15.36 -9.37
C PRO A 313 -9.33 -15.21 -9.02
N VAL A 314 -9.61 -14.46 -7.95
CA VAL A 314 -10.96 -13.92 -7.69
C VAL A 314 -11.18 -12.61 -8.42
N LYS A 315 -12.42 -12.10 -8.42
CA LYS A 315 -12.75 -10.79 -9.03
C LYS A 315 -12.04 -9.62 -8.36
N LYS A 316 -11.85 -9.67 -7.04
CA LYS A 316 -11.11 -8.66 -6.26
C LYS A 316 -9.73 -8.43 -6.88
N GLU A 317 -9.39 -7.17 -7.12
CA GLU A 317 -8.11 -6.80 -7.72
C GLU A 317 -6.92 -7.07 -6.79
N ILE A 318 -7.07 -6.70 -5.52
CA ILE A 318 -6.01 -6.76 -4.51
C ILE A 318 -6.27 -7.93 -3.57
N ALA A 319 -5.40 -8.95 -3.63
CA ALA A 319 -5.51 -10.17 -2.82
C ALA A 319 -5.61 -9.91 -1.31
N CYS A 320 -4.91 -8.88 -0.80
CA CYS A 320 -4.95 -8.52 0.62
C CYS A 320 -6.31 -7.96 1.07
N LEU A 321 -7.13 -7.48 0.13
CA LEU A 321 -8.47 -6.95 0.38
C LEU A 321 -9.58 -7.96 0.03
N MET A 322 -9.22 -9.22 -0.19
CA MET A 322 -10.21 -10.28 -0.37
C MET A 322 -10.97 -10.51 0.93
N THR A 323 -12.28 -10.68 0.81
CA THR A 323 -13.19 -11.06 1.88
C THR A 323 -13.87 -12.38 1.54
N ILE A 324 -14.66 -12.92 2.47
CA ILE A 324 -15.31 -14.22 2.28
C ILE A 324 -16.27 -14.25 1.06
N SER A 325 -16.84 -13.10 0.67
CA SER A 325 -17.71 -13.01 -0.51
C SER A 325 -16.95 -13.34 -1.79
N ASP A 326 -15.66 -12.99 -1.86
CA ASP A 326 -14.83 -13.19 -3.04
C ASP A 326 -14.55 -14.68 -3.32
N LEU A 327 -14.55 -15.53 -2.29
CA LEU A 327 -14.36 -16.98 -2.46
C LEU A 327 -15.60 -17.68 -3.04
N ARG A 328 -16.81 -17.13 -2.83
CA ARG A 328 -18.06 -17.75 -3.29
C ARG A 328 -18.18 -17.80 -4.81
N GLY A 329 -17.45 -16.94 -5.53
CA GLY A 329 -17.44 -16.89 -6.98
C GLY A 329 -16.45 -17.84 -7.65
N ILE A 330 -15.68 -18.62 -6.88
CA ILE A 330 -14.63 -19.49 -7.41
C ILE A 330 -15.25 -20.76 -8.01
N ASN A 331 -14.76 -21.16 -9.19
CA ASN A 331 -15.05 -22.47 -9.76
C ASN A 331 -14.24 -23.56 -9.02
N LEU A 332 -14.86 -24.28 -8.10
CA LEU A 332 -14.18 -25.32 -7.29
C LEU A 332 -13.60 -26.46 -8.12
N LYS A 333 -14.06 -26.68 -9.35
CA LYS A 333 -13.46 -27.66 -10.28
C LYS A 333 -12.02 -27.32 -10.67
N GLU A 334 -11.62 -26.06 -10.54
CA GLU A 334 -10.25 -25.60 -10.77
C GLU A 334 -9.40 -25.61 -9.50
N VAL A 335 -9.97 -25.98 -8.35
CA VAL A 335 -9.31 -25.93 -7.04
C VAL A 335 -8.92 -27.34 -6.61
N LYS A 336 -7.62 -27.57 -6.48
CA LYS A 336 -7.00 -28.82 -6.01
C LYS A 336 -7.23 -29.05 -4.52
N GLU A 337 -6.88 -30.25 -4.05
CA GLU A 337 -7.02 -30.69 -2.66
C GLU A 337 -6.15 -29.90 -1.66
N THR A 338 -5.08 -29.25 -2.10
CA THR A 338 -4.29 -28.33 -1.28
C THR A 338 -4.49 -26.90 -1.77
N VAL A 339 -4.93 -25.99 -0.89
CA VAL A 339 -5.21 -24.59 -1.24
C VAL A 339 -4.39 -23.63 -0.38
N ILE A 340 -3.71 -22.70 -1.04
CA ILE A 340 -2.96 -21.61 -0.40
C ILE A 340 -3.70 -20.29 -0.58
N LEU A 341 -4.15 -19.70 0.52
CA LEU A 341 -4.78 -18.38 0.59
C LEU A 341 -3.74 -17.26 0.76
N PRO A 342 -4.02 -16.01 0.32
CA PRO A 342 -3.14 -14.89 0.61
C PRO A 342 -3.02 -14.63 2.12
N GLY A 343 -1.80 -14.47 2.64
CA GLY A 343 -1.55 -14.35 4.08
C GLY A 343 -2.35 -13.23 4.75
N ARG A 344 -2.40 -12.05 4.11
CA ARG A 344 -3.06 -10.83 4.64
C ARG A 344 -4.54 -10.66 4.28
N ALA A 345 -5.15 -11.61 3.56
CA ALA A 345 -6.56 -11.47 3.16
C ALA A 345 -7.51 -11.44 4.38
N PHE A 346 -8.59 -10.67 4.25
CA PHE A 346 -9.68 -10.55 5.23
C PHE A 346 -10.67 -11.72 5.18
N LEU A 347 -10.11 -12.92 5.34
CA LEU A 347 -10.84 -14.19 5.36
C LEU A 347 -10.85 -14.74 6.78
N PHE A 348 -11.94 -15.41 7.18
CA PHE A 348 -11.92 -16.25 8.37
C PHE A 348 -11.63 -17.69 7.94
N ASP A 349 -10.59 -18.31 8.48
CA ASP A 349 -10.03 -19.57 7.96
C ASP A 349 -11.09 -20.68 7.89
N LYS A 350 -11.89 -20.82 8.95
CA LYS A 350 -12.97 -21.81 9.01
C LYS A 350 -14.03 -21.61 7.91
N GLU A 351 -14.47 -20.37 7.70
CA GLU A 351 -15.44 -20.07 6.63
C GLU A 351 -14.83 -20.29 5.24
N ALA A 352 -13.54 -19.97 5.07
CA ALA A 352 -12.85 -20.18 3.81
C ALA A 352 -12.75 -21.68 3.47
N GLU A 353 -12.42 -22.51 4.45
CA GLU A 353 -12.41 -23.98 4.34
C GLU A 353 -13.80 -24.53 3.99
N GLU A 354 -14.86 -24.10 4.70
CA GLU A 354 -16.25 -24.50 4.41
C GLU A 354 -16.67 -24.18 2.98
N ILE A 355 -16.34 -22.98 2.48
CA ILE A 355 -16.67 -22.59 1.09
C ILE A 355 -15.87 -23.40 0.09
N LEU A 356 -14.56 -23.55 0.32
CA LEU A 356 -13.67 -24.24 -0.60
C LEU A 356 -13.93 -25.75 -0.62
N CYS A 357 -14.55 -26.35 0.39
CA CYS A 357 -14.95 -27.76 0.41
C CYS A 357 -16.42 -28.02 0.05
N SER A 358 -17.15 -26.98 -0.39
CA SER A 358 -18.61 -27.07 -0.58
C SER A 358 -19.08 -27.95 -1.75
N ASP A 359 -18.16 -28.40 -2.62
CA ASP A 359 -18.43 -29.40 -3.67
C ASP A 359 -18.23 -30.86 -3.21
N GLY A 360 -17.96 -31.08 -1.91
CA GLY A 360 -17.76 -32.39 -1.31
C GLY A 360 -16.34 -32.93 -1.41
N VAL A 361 -15.40 -32.19 -2.02
CA VAL A 361 -13.97 -32.52 -1.97
C VAL A 361 -13.36 -31.92 -0.70
N ASP A 362 -12.76 -32.77 0.13
CA ASP A 362 -12.03 -32.34 1.31
C ASP A 362 -10.70 -31.68 0.90
N ARG A 363 -10.53 -30.40 1.24
CA ARG A 363 -9.36 -29.60 0.86
C ARG A 363 -8.61 -29.10 2.09
N LEU A 364 -7.29 -29.29 2.11
CA LEU A 364 -6.40 -28.68 3.08
C LEU A 364 -6.19 -27.20 2.73
N VAL A 365 -6.79 -26.31 3.51
CA VAL A 365 -6.68 -24.86 3.33
C VAL A 365 -5.67 -24.27 4.30
N ARG A 366 -4.67 -23.55 3.77
CA ARG A 366 -3.63 -22.86 4.54
C ARG A 366 -3.36 -21.47 3.98
N ARG A 367 -2.88 -20.56 4.85
CA ARG A 367 -2.38 -19.25 4.42
C ARG A 367 -0.94 -19.37 3.97
N GLY A 368 -0.62 -18.68 2.88
CA GLY A 368 0.76 -18.47 2.43
C GLY A 368 1.40 -17.24 3.09
N PRO A 369 2.55 -16.79 2.57
CA PRO A 369 3.24 -15.60 3.05
C PRO A 369 2.37 -14.34 2.99
N ASP A 370 2.69 -13.37 3.84
CA ASP A 370 1.95 -12.10 3.93
C ASP A 370 1.97 -11.30 2.62
N ARG A 371 3.10 -11.36 1.92
CA ARG A 371 3.38 -10.63 0.67
C ARG A 371 4.32 -11.47 -0.17
N LEU A 372 4.10 -11.46 -1.48
CA LEU A 372 5.00 -12.09 -2.45
C LEU A 372 5.84 -11.08 -3.23
N THR A 373 5.56 -9.79 -3.07
CA THR A 373 6.24 -8.67 -3.74
C THR A 373 6.02 -7.37 -2.97
N ALA A 374 6.79 -6.35 -3.31
CA ALA A 374 6.62 -4.98 -2.85
C ALA A 374 5.74 -4.22 -3.84
N ASP A 375 4.79 -3.43 -3.34
CA ASP A 375 3.94 -2.56 -4.16
C ASP A 375 4.65 -1.24 -4.52
N GLY A 376 4.01 -0.40 -5.34
CA GLY A 376 4.58 0.87 -5.79
C GLY A 376 4.91 1.84 -4.65
N GLU A 377 4.16 1.79 -3.54
CA GLU A 377 4.42 2.61 -2.34
C GLU A 377 5.77 2.26 -1.72
N MET A 378 6.08 0.97 -1.63
CA MET A 378 7.37 0.52 -1.13
C MET A 378 8.50 0.70 -2.16
N THR A 379 8.27 0.33 -3.42
CA THR A 379 9.36 0.24 -4.41
C THR A 379 9.91 1.61 -4.81
N ILE A 380 9.16 2.70 -4.61
CA ILE A 380 9.61 4.06 -4.96
C ILE A 380 10.87 4.48 -4.19
N GLY A 381 11.03 3.99 -2.95
CA GLY A 381 12.19 4.25 -2.08
C GLY A 381 13.25 3.13 -2.07
N MET A 382 12.96 1.98 -2.69
CA MET A 382 13.84 0.80 -2.64
C MET A 382 14.85 0.74 -3.80
N LYS A 383 15.89 -0.09 -3.64
CA LYS A 383 16.74 -0.53 -4.76
C LYS A 383 16.14 -1.78 -5.40
N LYS A 384 16.38 -1.97 -6.70
CA LYS A 384 15.94 -3.17 -7.43
C LYS A 384 16.45 -4.47 -6.79
N SER A 385 17.68 -4.47 -6.29
CA SER A 385 18.28 -5.61 -5.60
C SER A 385 17.47 -6.05 -4.38
N ASP A 386 16.94 -5.07 -3.64
CA ASP A 386 16.22 -5.31 -2.39
C ASP A 386 14.82 -5.85 -2.68
N VAL A 387 14.17 -5.33 -3.74
CA VAL A 387 12.89 -5.85 -4.23
C VAL A 387 13.04 -7.30 -4.71
N ILE A 388 14.04 -7.59 -5.54
CA ILE A 388 14.29 -8.95 -6.02
C ILE A 388 14.66 -9.89 -4.87
N LYS A 389 15.46 -9.44 -3.90
CA LYS A 389 15.80 -10.24 -2.72
C LYS A 389 14.54 -10.61 -1.94
N PHE A 390 13.69 -9.61 -1.67
CA PHE A 390 12.41 -9.81 -0.99
C PHE A 390 11.51 -10.80 -1.72
N GLU A 391 11.37 -10.66 -3.04
CA GLU A 391 10.57 -11.60 -3.86
C GLU A 391 11.15 -13.02 -3.84
N VAL A 392 12.48 -13.17 -3.94
CA VAL A 392 13.12 -14.50 -3.83
C VAL A 392 12.82 -15.15 -2.48
N GLU A 393 12.95 -14.40 -1.38
CA GLU A 393 12.66 -14.89 -0.03
C GLU A 393 11.18 -15.31 0.10
N ALA A 394 10.25 -14.45 -0.33
CA ALA A 394 8.82 -14.71 -0.22
C ALA A 394 8.36 -15.89 -1.10
N PHE A 395 8.88 -16.02 -2.32
CA PHE A 395 8.57 -17.18 -3.17
C PHE A 395 9.24 -18.46 -2.67
N THR A 396 10.42 -18.37 -2.04
CA THR A 396 11.05 -19.51 -1.38
C THR A 396 10.16 -20.04 -0.27
N GLU A 397 9.68 -19.16 0.63
CA GLU A 397 8.75 -19.52 1.70
C GLU A 397 7.45 -20.15 1.16
N LEU A 398 6.86 -19.55 0.12
CA LEU A 398 5.66 -20.09 -0.53
C LEU A 398 5.90 -21.49 -1.12
N ILE A 399 7.01 -21.69 -1.83
CA ILE A 399 7.33 -22.98 -2.46
C ILE A 399 7.63 -24.04 -1.41
N GLU A 400 8.37 -23.70 -0.35
CA GLU A 400 8.64 -24.61 0.75
C GLU A 400 7.35 -25.03 1.46
N LEU A 401 6.43 -24.10 1.69
CA LEU A 401 5.09 -24.42 2.21
C LEU A 401 4.37 -25.40 1.27
N ILE A 402 4.29 -25.10 -0.04
CA ILE A 402 3.66 -25.98 -1.03
C ILE A 402 4.30 -27.37 -1.00
N ASN A 403 5.63 -27.46 -0.96
CA ASN A 403 6.33 -28.74 -0.95
C ASN A 403 6.10 -29.54 0.35
N ALA A 404 5.83 -28.85 1.46
CA ALA A 404 5.59 -29.48 2.76
C ALA A 404 4.17 -30.04 2.89
N ILE A 405 3.15 -29.36 2.34
CA ILE A 405 1.73 -29.70 2.56
C ILE A 405 0.97 -30.10 1.29
N GLY A 406 1.58 -29.91 0.11
CA GLY A 406 0.98 -30.25 -1.17
C GLY A 406 1.02 -31.75 -1.46
N LEU A 407 0.17 -32.17 -2.39
CA LEU A 407 0.12 -33.56 -2.86
C LEU A 407 1.14 -33.79 -3.97
N PRO A 408 1.61 -35.04 -4.18
CA PRO A 408 2.36 -35.37 -5.39
C PRO A 408 1.56 -34.96 -6.63
N PRO A 409 2.20 -34.42 -7.69
CA PRO A 409 1.52 -34.18 -8.96
C PRO A 409 0.86 -35.46 -9.46
N LYS A 410 -0.38 -35.36 -9.95
CA LYS A 410 -1.04 -36.47 -10.64
C LYS A 410 -0.40 -36.61 -12.04
N ASP A 411 0.02 -37.83 -12.37
CA ASP A 411 0.64 -38.19 -13.66
C ASP A 411 -0.28 -37.93 -14.87
#